data_AF-A0A8I0BWJ0-F1
#
_entry.id   AF-A0A8I0BWJ0-F1
#
_cell.length_a   1.000
_cell.length_b   1.000
_cell.length_c   1.000
_cell.angle_alpha   90.00
_cell.angle_beta   90.00
_cell.angle_gamma   90.00
#
_symmetry.space_group_name_H-M   'P 1'
#
loop_
_entity.id
_entity.type
_entity.pdbx_description
1 polymer ?
#
loop_
_entity_poly.entity_id
_entity_poly.type
_entity_poly.pdbx_seq_one_letter_code
_entity_poly.pdbx_strand_id
1 'polypeptide(L)'
;MRDYDALIRAGVSTQGPRVYGEPGLGRRVIIQLWDWEDGGPVYNLEHIILTETADGYRTSSHSCRCRALMRTEVEQCFVEGGASSVEWLESEASGFYQPIMWVNWPD
;
A
#
# COMPACT_ATOMS: atom_id res chain seq x y z
N MET A 1 -2.11 2.66 7.96
CA MET A 1 -2.79 1.94 6.88
C MET A 1 -2.94 2.86 5.68
N ARG A 2 -2.56 2.40 4.49
CA ARG A 2 -2.78 3.17 3.25
C ARG A 2 -4.28 3.35 3.02
N ASP A 3 -4.68 4.52 2.53
CA ASP A 3 -6.06 4.76 2.10
C ASP A 3 -6.37 3.96 0.83
N TYR A 4 -6.80 2.72 1.02
CA TYR A 4 -7.24 1.86 -0.07
C TYR A 4 -8.61 2.26 -0.61
N ASP A 5 -9.43 2.96 0.18
CA ASP A 5 -10.75 3.42 -0.25
C ASP A 5 -10.62 4.38 -1.44
N ALA A 6 -9.63 5.27 -1.42
CA ALA A 6 -9.30 6.14 -2.54
C ALA A 6 -8.76 5.36 -3.77
N LEU A 7 -7.90 4.36 -3.56
CA LEU A 7 -7.26 3.61 -4.64
C LEU A 7 -8.23 2.68 -5.39
N ILE A 8 -9.11 2.00 -4.68
CA ILE A 8 -10.17 1.16 -5.27
C ILE A 8 -11.11 2.03 -6.10
N ARG A 9 -11.58 3.16 -5.54
CA ARG A 9 -12.47 4.09 -6.27
C ARG A 9 -11.84 4.64 -7.55
N ALA A 10 -10.53 4.90 -7.52
CA ALA A 10 -9.81 5.41 -8.67
C ALA A 10 -9.38 4.34 -9.68
N GLY A 11 -9.49 3.03 -9.35
CA GLY A 11 -9.07 1.94 -10.22
C GLY A 11 -7.61 2.06 -10.65
N VAL A 12 -6.74 2.50 -9.73
CA VAL A 12 -5.34 2.80 -10.07
C VAL A 12 -4.64 1.54 -10.56
N SER A 13 -4.20 1.55 -11.82
CA SER A 13 -3.50 0.42 -12.46
C SER A 13 -1.98 0.50 -12.32
N THR A 14 -1.45 1.68 -12.00
CA THR A 14 -0.02 1.90 -11.76
C THR A 14 0.23 3.14 -10.93
N GLN A 15 1.32 3.12 -10.16
CA GLN A 15 1.91 4.34 -9.60
C GLN A 15 3.19 4.64 -10.38
N GLY A 16 3.49 5.93 -10.58
CA GLY A 16 4.71 6.35 -11.27
C GLY A 16 5.97 5.64 -10.70
N PRO A 17 6.97 5.36 -11.55
CA PRO A 17 8.15 4.61 -11.13
C PRO A 17 8.84 5.29 -9.95
N ARG A 18 9.18 4.50 -8.93
CA ARG A 18 9.96 4.97 -7.79
C ARG A 18 11.42 4.70 -8.05
N VAL A 19 12.24 5.75 -8.01
CA VAL A 19 13.69 5.66 -8.21
C VAL A 19 14.38 5.73 -6.86
N TYR A 20 15.34 4.83 -6.64
CA TYR A 20 16.15 4.74 -5.43
C TYR A 20 17.63 4.70 -5.80
N GLY A 21 18.47 5.30 -4.97
CA GLY A 21 19.91 5.33 -5.18
C GLY A 21 20.34 6.26 -6.32
N GLU A 22 21.66 6.46 -6.39
CA GLU A 22 22.30 7.33 -7.37
C GLU A 22 22.89 6.51 -8.52
N PRO A 23 22.98 7.08 -9.74
CA PRO A 23 23.58 6.38 -10.89
C PRO A 23 25.05 6.04 -10.60
N GLY A 24 25.46 4.84 -11.01
CA GLY A 24 26.78 4.28 -10.72
C GLY A 24 26.96 3.76 -9.29
N LEU A 25 25.97 3.96 -8.40
CA LEU A 25 25.99 3.49 -7.01
C LEU A 25 24.88 2.47 -6.73
N GLY A 26 24.36 1.81 -7.78
CA GLY A 26 23.34 0.77 -7.65
C GLY A 26 21.93 1.35 -7.65
N ARG A 27 21.64 2.25 -8.59
CA ARG A 27 20.30 2.79 -8.83
C ARG A 27 19.29 1.66 -9.03
N ARG A 28 18.09 1.82 -8.47
CA ARG A 28 16.95 0.92 -8.67
C ARG A 28 15.70 1.69 -9.06
N VAL A 29 14.97 1.17 -10.04
CA VAL A 29 13.65 1.69 -10.42
C VAL A 29 12.62 0.61 -10.15
N ILE A 30 11.60 0.95 -9.37
CA ILE A 30 10.51 0.05 -9.01
C ILE A 30 9.23 0.57 -9.64
N ILE A 31 8.60 -0.27 -10.46
CA ILE A 31 7.28 -0.03 -11.05
C ILE A 31 6.31 -0.96 -10.34
N GLN A 32 5.14 -0.42 -9.95
CA GLN A 32 4.06 -1.21 -9.36
C GLN A 32 2.90 -1.27 -10.33
N LEU A 33 2.51 -2.48 -10.73
CA LEU A 33 1.32 -2.74 -11.52
C LEU A 33 0.24 -3.33 -10.60
N TRP A 34 -0.96 -2.79 -10.70
CA TRP A 34 -2.10 -3.15 -9.87
C TRP A 34 -3.20 -3.63 -10.79
N ASP A 35 -3.50 -4.92 -10.71
CA ASP A 35 -4.57 -5.55 -11.49
C ASP A 35 -5.70 -5.95 -10.54
N TRP A 36 -6.75 -5.12 -10.49
CA TRP A 36 -7.89 -5.29 -9.58
C TRP A 36 -8.86 -6.33 -10.13
N GLU A 37 -9.23 -7.30 -9.28
CA GLU A 37 -10.26 -8.28 -9.62
C GLU A 37 -11.63 -7.60 -9.59
N ASP A 38 -12.30 -7.51 -10.75
CA ASP A 38 -13.71 -7.11 -10.97
C ASP A 38 -14.32 -6.16 -9.92
N GLY A 39 -13.73 -4.96 -9.77
CA GLY A 39 -14.23 -3.89 -8.89
C GLY A 39 -14.23 -4.22 -7.39
N GLY A 40 -13.64 -5.36 -7.00
CA GLY A 40 -13.52 -5.83 -5.64
C GLY A 40 -12.22 -5.39 -4.95
N PRO A 41 -12.07 -5.72 -3.66
CA PRO A 41 -10.90 -5.34 -2.87
C PRO A 41 -9.66 -6.19 -3.18
N VAL A 42 -9.79 -7.23 -4.00
CA VAL A 42 -8.68 -8.14 -4.30
C VAL A 42 -7.96 -7.67 -5.55
N TYR A 43 -6.63 -7.72 -5.54
CA TYR A 43 -5.81 -7.33 -6.67
C TYR A 43 -4.53 -8.15 -6.73
N ASN A 44 -3.99 -8.32 -7.93
CA ASN A 44 -2.64 -8.80 -8.14
C ASN A 44 -1.69 -7.60 -8.20
N LEU A 45 -0.72 -7.57 -7.28
CA LEU A 45 0.35 -6.60 -7.27
C LEU A 45 1.59 -7.21 -7.92
N GLU A 46 2.06 -6.61 -9.00
CA GLU A 46 3.35 -6.95 -9.59
C GLU A 46 4.35 -5.82 -9.38
N HIS A 47 5.54 -6.15 -8.85
CA HIS A 47 6.68 -5.27 -8.85
C HIS A 47 7.62 -5.65 -9.97
N ILE A 48 7.87 -4.71 -10.88
CA ILE A 48 8.96 -4.79 -11.85
C ILE A 48 10.11 -3.95 -11.30
N ILE A 49 11.26 -4.58 -11.10
CA ILE A 49 12.44 -3.98 -10.48
C ILE A 49 13.56 -3.95 -11.50
N LEU A 50 13.96 -2.75 -11.90
CA LEU A 50 15.15 -2.49 -12.71
C LEU A 50 16.29 -2.17 -11.76
N THR A 51 17.33 -2.99 -11.74
CA THR A 51 18.54 -2.78 -10.91
C THR A 51 19.71 -2.44 -11.81
N GLU A 52 20.36 -1.31 -11.56
CA GLU A 52 21.57 -0.90 -12.27
C GLU A 52 22.70 -1.92 -12.05
N THR A 53 23.43 -2.17 -13.13
CA THR A 53 24.59 -3.05 -13.24
C THR A 53 25.65 -2.36 -14.09
N ALA A 54 26.85 -2.94 -14.19
CA ALA A 54 27.92 -2.36 -15.01
C ALA A 54 27.53 -2.18 -16.49
N ASP A 55 26.68 -3.09 -17.02
CA ASP A 55 26.34 -3.14 -18.45
C ASP A 55 24.93 -2.61 -18.78
N GLY A 56 24.28 -1.92 -17.83
CA GLY A 56 22.91 -1.43 -17.97
C GLY A 56 22.01 -1.86 -16.82
N TYR A 57 20.79 -2.32 -17.09
CA TYR A 57 19.84 -2.73 -16.06
C TYR A 57 19.51 -4.21 -16.15
N ARG A 58 19.55 -4.89 -14.99
CA ARG A 58 18.94 -6.21 -14.80
C ARG A 58 17.50 -6.03 -14.34
N THR A 59 16.58 -6.75 -14.95
CA THR A 59 15.15 -6.74 -14.58
C THR A 59 14.79 -7.97 -13.77
N SER A 60 14.01 -7.81 -12.71
CA SER A 60 13.29 -8.89 -12.03
C SER A 60 11.83 -8.49 -11.83
N SER A 61 10.93 -9.48 -11.76
CA SER A 61 9.55 -9.24 -11.34
C SER A 61 9.11 -10.19 -10.23
N HIS A 62 8.21 -9.69 -9.38
CA HIS A 62 7.61 -10.44 -8.29
C HIS A 62 6.13 -10.09 -8.21
N SER A 63 5.27 -11.09 -8.11
CA SER A 63 3.83 -10.88 -7.97
C SER A 63 3.31 -11.47 -6.67
N CYS A 64 2.29 -10.81 -6.12
CA CYS A 64 1.51 -11.33 -5.01
C CYS A 64 0.04 -10.93 -5.16
N ARG A 65 -0.85 -11.84 -4.77
CA ARG A 65 -2.28 -11.55 -4.65
C ARG A 65 -2.54 -10.91 -3.30
N CYS A 66 -3.14 -9.74 -3.29
CA CYS A 66 -3.41 -8.94 -2.10
C CYS A 66 -4.91 -8.64 -2.00
N ARG A 67 -5.36 -8.32 -0.78
CA ARG A 67 -6.68 -7.75 -0.54
C ARG A 67 -6.53 -6.42 0.18
N ALA A 68 -7.06 -5.36 -0.41
CA ALA A 68 -7.22 -4.06 0.19
C ALA A 68 -8.32 -4.15 1.25
N LEU A 69 -7.94 -4.07 2.52
CA LEU A 69 -8.89 -3.93 3.61
C LEU A 69 -9.44 -2.50 3.61
N MET A 70 -10.75 -2.33 3.74
CA MET A 70 -11.36 -0.99 3.85
C MET A 70 -11.23 -0.50 5.30
N ARG A 71 -11.14 0.81 5.52
CA ARG A 71 -11.05 1.36 6.89
C ARG A 71 -12.25 0.94 7.74
N THR A 72 -13.45 1.04 7.17
CA THR A 72 -14.71 0.66 7.81
C THR A 72 -14.79 -0.83 8.14
N GLU A 73 -14.23 -1.70 7.30
CA GLU A 73 -14.16 -3.14 7.56
C GLU A 73 -13.28 -3.43 8.78
N VAL A 74 -12.12 -2.77 8.85
CA VAL A 74 -11.21 -2.92 9.99
C VAL A 74 -11.84 -2.36 11.26
N GLU A 75 -12.43 -1.16 11.21
CA GLU A 75 -13.15 -0.54 12.34
C GLU A 75 -14.22 -1.47 12.90
N GLN A 76 -15.06 -2.03 12.03
CA GLN A 76 -16.15 -2.90 12.41
C GLN A 76 -15.66 -4.13 13.19
N CYS A 77 -14.52 -4.73 12.79
CA CYS A 77 -13.93 -5.84 13.53
C CYS A 77 -13.58 -5.48 14.98
N PHE A 78 -13.11 -4.26 15.24
CA PHE A 78 -12.77 -3.82 16.60
C PHE A 78 -14.01 -3.47 17.41
N VAL A 79 -15.00 -2.82 16.79
CA VAL A 79 -16.29 -2.52 17.45
C VAL A 79 -17.01 -3.82 17.84
N GLU A 80 -17.08 -4.80 16.94
CA GLU A 80 -17.65 -6.13 17.25
C GLU A 80 -16.84 -6.90 18.29
N GLY A 81 -15.53 -6.63 18.36
CA GLY A 81 -14.64 -7.16 19.39
C GLY A 81 -14.85 -6.56 20.78
N GLY A 82 -15.61 -5.47 20.91
CA GLY A 82 -15.87 -4.80 22.19
C GLY A 82 -14.96 -3.61 22.49
N ALA A 83 -14.29 -3.04 21.47
CA ALA A 83 -13.58 -1.78 21.64
C ALA A 83 -14.53 -0.66 22.10
N SER A 84 -14.07 0.18 23.01
CA SER A 84 -14.84 1.31 23.54
C SER A 84 -14.81 2.51 22.59
N SER A 85 -13.73 2.68 21.84
CA SER A 85 -13.67 3.64 20.73
C SER A 85 -12.61 3.25 19.69
N VAL A 86 -12.87 3.67 18.45
CA VAL A 86 -11.97 3.54 17.30
C VAL A 86 -11.88 4.90 16.61
N GLU A 87 -10.67 5.40 16.40
CA GLU A 87 -10.41 6.68 15.74
C GLU A 87 -9.32 6.53 14.68
N TRP A 88 -9.51 7.15 13.52
CA TRP A 88 -8.45 7.28 12.51
C TRP A 88 -7.77 8.63 12.65
N LEU A 89 -6.46 8.60 12.85
CA LEU A 89 -5.62 9.78 12.84
C LEU A 89 -4.92 9.84 11.47
N GLU A 90 -5.22 10.89 10.69
CA GLU A 90 -4.56 11.12 9.40
C GLU A 90 -3.05 11.36 9.58
N SER A 91 -2.29 11.22 8.49
CA SER A 91 -0.83 11.35 8.50
C SER A 91 -0.37 12.70 9.08
N GLU A 92 -1.05 13.79 8.73
CA GLU A 92 -0.75 15.14 9.18
C GLU A 92 -0.99 15.32 10.70
N ALA A 93 -2.03 14.67 11.23
CA ALA A 93 -2.40 14.78 12.64
C ALA A 93 -1.55 13.86 13.54
N SER A 94 -1.13 12.70 13.02
CA SER A 94 -0.39 11.69 13.77
C SER A 94 1.12 11.80 13.64
N GLY A 95 1.62 12.52 12.62
CA GLY A 95 3.05 12.59 12.29
C GLY A 95 3.61 11.32 11.63
N PHE A 96 2.78 10.30 11.41
CA PHE A 96 3.18 9.09 10.71
C PHE A 96 3.01 9.24 9.20
N TYR A 97 3.83 8.51 8.44
CA TYR A 97 3.74 8.52 6.97
C TYR A 97 2.37 8.06 6.46
N GLN A 98 1.70 7.16 7.18
CA GLN A 98 0.36 6.69 6.86
C GLN A 98 -0.60 6.97 8.01
N PRO A 99 -1.91 7.11 7.71
CA PRO A 99 -2.95 7.17 8.73
C PRO A 99 -2.83 6.00 9.70
N ILE A 100 -3.06 6.24 10.98
CA ILE A 100 -3.06 5.20 12.01
C ILE A 100 -4.46 5.07 12.60
N MET A 101 -4.80 3.86 13.03
CA MET A 101 -6.02 3.61 13.77
C MET A 101 -5.66 3.50 15.24
N TRP A 102 -6.27 4.35 16.06
CA TRP A 102 -6.18 4.33 17.50
C TRP A 102 -7.41 3.61 18.05
N VAL A 103 -7.18 2.59 18.89
CA VAL A 103 -8.26 1.78 19.46
C VAL A 103 -8.14 1.79 20.98
N ASN A 104 -9.23 2.10 21.66
CA ASN A 104 -9.32 1.99 23.12
C ASN A 104 -10.20 0.79 23.48
N TRP A 105 -9.80 0.07 24.52
CA TRP A 105 -10.54 -1.07 25.08
C TRP A 105 -11.10 -0.68 26.45
N PRO A 106 -12.24 -1.25 26.87
CA PRO A 106 -12.68 -1.13 28.26
C PRO A 106 -11.65 -1.78 29.20
N ASP A 107 -11.48 -1.18 30.38
CA ASP A 107 -10.64 -1.72 31.47
C ASP A 107 -11.16 -3.07 32.00
#